data_AF-A0AAD5UD76-F1
#
_entry.id   AF-A0AAD5UD76-F1
#
_cell.length_a   1.000
_cell.length_b   1.000
_cell.length_c   1.000
_cell.angle_alpha   90.00
_cell.angle_beta   90.00
_cell.angle_gamma   90.00
#
_symmetry.space_group_name_H-M   'P 1'
#
loop_
_entity.id
_entity.type
_entity.pdbx_description
1 polymer ?
#
loop_
_entity_poly.entity_id
_entity_poly.type
_entity_poly.pdbx_seq_one_letter_code
_entity_poly.pdbx_strand_id
1 'polypeptide(L)'
;MKTTKLKFKGQEKVKKKSKKRQPVEEKEKEEQGWMVCQTAESINGPSIIIHHLNLLNAVQSTTKVSFKPVPHEDQPPVPLPLEDSVPWVASQVWVIHQVNNKFTFKNCFDKYLSSDKFGVISCEMEAVGPAESWNVIKQKNGFALQNYWGQYLSYNDGTIRCDSEQITDNEVFQIKMQIEKKVHVSAVSLEIEKLEKMHSFGRKELLDLTRNVDGLAKAKKEGRLNEELLNRRALLKPDKFCK
;
A
#
# COMPACT_ATOMS: atom_id res chain seq x y z
N MET A 1 35.06 -56.99 37.71
CA MET A 1 35.57 -57.31 36.35
C MET A 1 35.42 -56.07 35.48
N LYS A 2 36.53 -55.43 35.09
CA LYS A 2 36.55 -54.22 34.24
C LYS A 2 36.87 -54.65 32.81
N THR A 3 35.98 -54.41 31.86
CA THR A 3 36.23 -54.67 30.43
C THR A 3 36.57 -53.37 29.71
N THR A 4 37.87 -53.14 29.52
CA THR A 4 38.43 -52.07 28.70
C THR A 4 38.31 -52.46 27.21
N LYS A 5 37.45 -51.76 26.45
CA LYS A 5 37.44 -51.87 24.98
C LYS A 5 38.63 -51.10 24.40
N LEU A 6 39.55 -51.84 23.80
CA LEU A 6 40.66 -51.34 22.98
C LEU A 6 40.12 -50.56 21.77
N LYS A 7 40.70 -49.38 21.52
CA LYS A 7 40.47 -48.62 20.28
C LYS A 7 41.64 -48.82 19.34
N PHE A 8 41.33 -49.27 18.12
CA PHE A 8 42.28 -49.50 17.05
C PHE A 8 42.70 -48.17 16.41
N LYS A 9 44.01 -47.98 16.22
CA LYS A 9 44.64 -46.76 15.71
C LYS A 9 44.67 -46.85 14.18
N GLY A 10 43.73 -46.20 13.49
CA GLY A 10 43.73 -46.20 12.02
C GLY A 10 42.42 -45.88 11.29
N GLN A 11 41.42 -45.24 11.91
CA GLN A 11 40.23 -44.79 11.16
C GLN A 11 40.30 -43.28 10.87
N GLU A 12 40.34 -42.97 9.57
CA GLU A 12 40.19 -41.63 9.02
C GLU A 12 38.74 -41.10 9.13
N LYS A 13 38.62 -39.78 9.04
CA LYS A 13 37.58 -38.91 9.62
C LYS A 13 36.24 -38.92 8.86
N VAL A 14 35.12 -38.91 9.57
CA VAL A 14 33.88 -38.25 9.09
C VAL A 14 33.69 -36.93 9.84
N LYS A 15 34.08 -35.82 9.20
CA LYS A 15 33.75 -34.47 9.67
C LYS A 15 32.24 -34.27 9.57
N LYS A 16 31.54 -34.17 10.69
CA LYS A 16 30.15 -33.65 10.73
C LYS A 16 30.17 -32.21 10.19
N LYS A 17 29.75 -32.02 8.94
CA LYS A 17 29.48 -30.69 8.37
C LYS A 17 28.36 -30.05 9.19
N SER A 18 28.70 -29.06 10.01
CA SER A 18 27.72 -28.16 10.62
C SER A 18 26.93 -27.50 9.49
N LYS A 19 25.61 -27.75 9.43
CA LYS A 19 24.69 -26.98 8.58
C LYS A 19 24.83 -25.51 8.97
N LYS A 20 25.58 -24.76 8.15
CA LYS A 20 25.66 -23.31 8.19
C LYS A 20 24.27 -22.84 7.78
N ARG A 21 23.44 -22.45 8.75
CA ARG A 21 22.17 -21.78 8.49
C ARG A 21 22.52 -20.49 7.77
N GLN A 22 22.20 -20.42 6.49
CA GLN A 22 22.18 -19.16 5.76
C GLN A 22 21.19 -18.25 6.48
N PRO A 23 21.49 -16.95 6.64
CA PRO A 23 20.50 -16.00 7.11
C PRO A 23 19.35 -16.05 6.11
N VAL A 24 18.15 -16.35 6.61
CA VAL A 24 16.94 -16.13 5.82
C VAL A 24 16.80 -14.61 5.77
N GLU A 25 17.13 -14.01 4.63
CA GLU A 25 16.67 -12.67 4.31
C GLU A 25 15.14 -12.74 4.26
N GLU A 26 14.49 -12.36 5.36
CA GLU A 26 13.10 -11.96 5.35
C GLU A 26 13.02 -10.69 4.50
N LYS A 27 12.87 -10.87 3.18
CA LYS A 27 12.32 -9.82 2.34
C LYS A 27 10.94 -9.53 2.91
N GLU A 28 10.77 -8.32 3.45
CA GLU A 28 9.47 -7.71 3.66
C GLU A 28 8.68 -7.91 2.37
N LYS A 29 7.73 -8.86 2.38
CA LYS A 29 6.73 -8.92 1.34
C LYS A 29 5.81 -7.76 1.64
N GLU A 30 6.06 -6.64 0.98
CA GLU A 30 5.05 -5.63 0.76
C GLU A 30 3.85 -6.35 0.13
N GLU A 31 2.84 -6.68 0.94
CA GLU A 31 1.54 -7.13 0.44
C GLU A 31 0.88 -5.92 -0.23
N GLN A 32 1.36 -5.57 -1.43
CA GLN A 32 0.73 -4.59 -2.29
C GLN A 32 -0.55 -5.23 -2.82
N GLY A 33 -1.70 -4.69 -2.39
CA GLY A 33 -3.02 -5.20 -2.77
C GLY A 33 -3.97 -4.05 -3.11
N TRP A 34 -4.93 -4.32 -3.99
CA TRP A 34 -5.98 -3.36 -4.36
C TRP A 34 -7.25 -3.67 -3.56
N MET A 35 -7.75 -2.69 -2.79
CA MET A 35 -9.00 -2.84 -2.06
C MET A 35 -10.09 -1.95 -2.62
N VAL A 36 -11.33 -2.45 -2.62
CA VAL A 36 -12.50 -1.62 -2.94
C VAL A 36 -12.69 -0.59 -1.82
N CYS A 37 -12.86 0.67 -2.20
CA CYS A 37 -13.05 1.72 -1.23
C CYS A 37 -14.47 1.70 -0.66
N GLN A 38 -14.57 1.74 0.67
CA GLN A 38 -15.86 1.76 1.36
C GLN A 38 -16.38 3.18 1.56
N THR A 39 -15.52 4.12 1.97
CA THR A 39 -15.91 5.50 2.33
C THR A 39 -15.23 6.51 1.42
N ALA A 40 -15.89 7.64 1.11
CA ALA A 40 -15.28 8.68 0.26
C ALA A 40 -14.04 9.32 0.91
N GLU A 41 -14.04 9.51 2.23
CA GLU A 41 -12.94 10.13 2.99
C GLU A 41 -11.66 9.29 3.04
N SER A 42 -11.77 7.97 2.88
CA SER A 42 -10.58 7.11 2.81
C SER A 42 -9.89 7.17 1.45
N ILE A 43 -10.48 7.84 0.45
CA ILE A 43 -9.95 7.90 -0.91
C ILE A 43 -8.75 8.86 -0.97
N ASN A 44 -7.55 8.30 -0.85
CA ASN A 44 -6.32 9.06 -1.06
C ASN A 44 -5.18 8.15 -1.53
N GLY A 45 -4.44 8.60 -2.53
CA GLY A 45 -3.31 7.89 -3.12
C GLY A 45 -3.65 7.17 -4.43
N PRO A 46 -2.76 6.27 -4.89
CA PRO A 46 -2.92 5.53 -6.13
C PRO A 46 -4.19 4.68 -6.11
N SER A 47 -5.04 4.89 -7.10
CA SER A 47 -6.37 4.31 -7.20
C SER A 47 -6.69 3.93 -8.65
N ILE A 48 -7.62 2.99 -8.83
CA ILE A 48 -8.20 2.63 -10.12
C ILE A 48 -9.71 2.88 -10.09
N ILE A 49 -10.23 3.35 -11.22
CA ILE A 49 -11.64 3.67 -11.40
C ILE A 49 -12.22 2.68 -12.40
N ILE A 50 -13.28 1.99 -11.99
CA ILE A 50 -13.90 0.88 -12.72
C ILE A 50 -15.36 1.23 -13.01
N HIS A 51 -15.78 1.00 -14.25
CA HIS A 51 -17.19 1.06 -14.67
C HIS A 51 -17.50 -0.12 -15.59
N HIS A 52 -18.51 -0.92 -15.25
CA HIS A 52 -18.93 -2.10 -16.02
C HIS A 52 -17.74 -2.96 -16.54
N LEU A 53 -16.78 -3.28 -15.64
CA LEU A 53 -15.56 -4.06 -15.93
C LEU A 53 -14.51 -3.37 -16.83
N ASN A 54 -14.71 -2.10 -17.16
CA ASN A 54 -13.73 -1.28 -17.85
C ASN A 54 -12.99 -0.39 -16.86
N LEU A 55 -11.69 -0.21 -17.09
CA LEU A 55 -10.83 0.67 -16.31
C LEU A 55 -10.68 2.02 -17.01
N LEU A 56 -10.73 3.10 -16.22
CA LEU A 56 -10.46 4.44 -16.72
C LEU A 56 -9.00 4.55 -17.15
N ASN A 57 -8.76 4.77 -18.43
CA ASN A 57 -7.42 4.84 -19.00
C ASN A 57 -7.13 6.23 -19.59
N ALA A 58 -6.05 6.84 -19.13
CA ALA A 58 -5.50 8.04 -19.75
C ALA A 58 -4.79 7.68 -21.06
N VAL A 59 -4.96 8.51 -22.09
CA VAL A 59 -4.23 8.36 -23.36
C VAL A 59 -3.20 9.49 -23.44
N GLN A 60 -1.94 9.17 -23.77
CA GLN A 60 -0.90 10.21 -23.85
C GLN A 60 -1.04 11.07 -25.10
N SER A 61 -1.38 10.45 -26.23
CA SER A 61 -1.44 11.09 -27.54
C SER A 61 -2.69 11.95 -27.75
N THR A 62 -3.73 11.73 -26.95
CA THR A 62 -4.96 12.52 -27.02
C THR A 62 -5.25 13.06 -25.63
N THR A 63 -5.73 14.29 -25.53
CA THR A 63 -6.17 14.87 -24.25
C THR A 63 -7.42 14.18 -23.69
N LYS A 64 -7.89 13.10 -24.33
CA LYS A 64 -9.11 12.39 -24.00
C LYS A 64 -8.83 11.23 -23.05
N VAL A 65 -9.86 10.88 -22.30
CA VAL A 65 -9.88 9.72 -21.41
C VAL A 65 -10.83 8.69 -22.01
N SER A 66 -10.48 7.42 -21.92
CA SER A 66 -11.29 6.31 -22.43
C SER A 66 -11.34 5.18 -21.41
N PHE A 67 -12.48 4.55 -21.25
CA PHE A 67 -12.56 3.28 -20.54
C PHE A 67 -12.06 2.17 -21.46
N LYS A 68 -11.14 1.34 -20.95
CA LYS A 68 -10.65 0.16 -21.67
C LYS A 68 -11.01 -1.10 -20.90
N PRO A 69 -11.42 -2.18 -21.58
CA PRO A 69 -11.61 -3.46 -20.92
C PRO A 69 -10.27 -3.94 -20.36
N VAL A 70 -10.33 -4.67 -19.25
CA VAL A 70 -9.15 -5.37 -18.71
C VAL A 70 -8.74 -6.44 -19.73
N PRO A 71 -7.52 -6.37 -20.31
CA PRO A 71 -7.09 -7.38 -21.28
C PRO A 71 -6.94 -8.73 -20.57
N HIS A 72 -7.70 -9.73 -21.01
CA HIS A 72 -7.50 -11.13 -20.66
C HIS A 72 -6.53 -11.73 -21.67
N GLU A 73 -5.33 -12.14 -21.24
CA GLU A 73 -4.34 -12.66 -22.19
C GLU A 73 -4.68 -14.06 -22.75
N ASP A 74 -5.55 -14.89 -22.15
CA ASP A 74 -5.68 -16.29 -22.63
C ASP A 74 -7.03 -17.01 -22.45
N GLN A 75 -8.16 -16.35 -22.16
CA GLN A 75 -9.47 -17.01 -22.10
C GLN A 75 -10.60 -16.14 -22.67
N PRO A 76 -11.70 -16.74 -23.19
CA PRO A 76 -12.89 -15.99 -23.59
C PRO A 76 -13.35 -15.07 -22.45
N PRO A 77 -14.06 -13.97 -22.74
CA PRO A 77 -14.33 -12.90 -21.79
C PRO A 77 -15.25 -13.39 -20.67
N VAL A 78 -14.65 -14.03 -19.67
CA VAL A 78 -15.30 -14.30 -18.39
C VAL A 78 -15.03 -13.05 -17.58
N PRO A 79 -16.06 -12.25 -17.23
CA PRO A 79 -15.92 -11.14 -16.30
C PRO A 79 -15.14 -11.59 -15.08
N LEU A 80 -13.93 -11.07 -14.89
CA LEU A 80 -13.28 -11.22 -13.60
C LEU A 80 -14.19 -10.59 -12.56
N PRO A 81 -14.44 -11.26 -11.42
CA PRO A 81 -15.09 -10.63 -10.29
C PRO A 81 -14.40 -9.30 -10.01
N LEU A 82 -15.19 -8.28 -9.67
CA LEU A 82 -14.66 -6.94 -9.39
C LEU A 82 -13.43 -7.01 -8.49
N GLU A 83 -13.42 -7.92 -7.50
CA GLU A 83 -12.38 -8.14 -6.50
C GLU A 83 -10.99 -8.42 -7.11
N ASP A 84 -10.90 -9.10 -8.26
CA ASP A 84 -9.62 -9.49 -8.89
C ASP A 84 -9.11 -8.48 -9.92
N SER A 85 -9.86 -7.40 -10.18
CA SER A 85 -9.40 -6.36 -11.11
C SER A 85 -8.17 -5.60 -10.57
N VAL A 86 -7.08 -5.65 -11.33
CA VAL A 86 -5.77 -5.02 -11.06
C VAL A 86 -5.37 -4.20 -12.30
N PRO A 87 -4.72 -3.04 -12.17
CA PRO A 87 -4.22 -2.31 -13.32
C PRO A 87 -3.09 -3.08 -14.02
N TRP A 88 -3.16 -3.16 -15.34
CA TRP A 88 -2.11 -3.73 -16.18
C TRP A 88 -1.13 -2.67 -16.69
N VAL A 89 -1.63 -1.45 -16.91
CA VAL A 89 -0.85 -0.33 -17.45
C VAL A 89 -0.87 0.82 -16.45
N ALA A 90 0.26 1.52 -16.30
CA ALA A 90 0.35 2.71 -15.46
C ALA A 90 -0.68 3.80 -15.83
N SER A 91 -1.12 3.86 -17.09
CA SER A 91 -2.15 4.79 -17.56
C SER A 91 -3.56 4.50 -17.05
N GLN A 92 -3.80 3.32 -16.45
CA GLN A 92 -5.04 2.97 -15.77
C GLN A 92 -5.02 3.39 -14.29
N VAL A 93 -3.85 3.76 -13.76
CA VAL A 93 -3.68 4.19 -12.38
C VAL A 93 -3.84 5.70 -12.29
N TRP A 94 -4.66 6.13 -11.34
CA TRP A 94 -4.94 7.52 -11.05
C TRP A 94 -4.58 7.83 -9.61
N VAL A 95 -3.81 8.88 -9.39
CA VAL A 95 -3.52 9.34 -8.03
C VAL A 95 -4.65 10.27 -7.61
N ILE A 96 -5.41 9.86 -6.60
CA ILE A 96 -6.52 10.65 -6.05
C ILE A 96 -6.02 11.41 -4.84
N HIS A 97 -6.28 12.72 -4.81
CA HIS A 97 -6.00 13.55 -3.63
C HIS A 97 -7.24 14.32 -3.20
N GLN A 98 -7.54 14.25 -1.91
CA GLN A 98 -8.60 15.04 -1.28
C GLN A 98 -8.03 16.33 -0.68
N VAL A 99 -8.53 17.47 -1.12
CA VAL A 99 -8.19 18.81 -0.63
C VAL A 99 -9.49 19.58 -0.36
N ASN A 100 -9.71 20.02 0.88
CA ASN A 100 -10.91 20.79 1.28
C ASN A 100 -12.23 20.12 0.85
N ASN A 101 -12.37 18.81 1.06
CA ASN A 101 -13.52 17.98 0.66
C ASN A 101 -13.77 17.87 -0.86
N LYS A 102 -12.85 18.37 -1.69
CA LYS A 102 -12.84 18.13 -3.12
C LYS A 102 -11.76 17.12 -3.47
N PHE A 103 -12.01 16.34 -4.50
CA PHE A 103 -11.09 15.34 -5.01
C PHE A 103 -10.48 15.82 -6.31
N THR A 104 -9.22 15.45 -6.51
CA THR A 104 -8.48 15.68 -7.75
C THR A 104 -7.96 14.34 -8.23
N PHE A 105 -8.01 14.12 -9.53
CA PHE A 105 -7.56 12.87 -10.15
C PHE A 105 -6.39 13.20 -11.08
N LYS A 106 -5.22 12.66 -10.76
CA LYS A 106 -4.00 12.87 -11.53
C LYS A 106 -3.63 11.58 -12.26
N ASN A 107 -3.34 11.67 -13.54
CA ASN A 107 -2.90 10.53 -14.35
C ASN A 107 -1.37 10.30 -14.22
N CYS A 108 -0.88 9.25 -14.87
CA CYS A 108 0.56 8.92 -14.90
C CYS A 108 1.43 9.93 -15.68
N PHE A 109 0.82 10.85 -16.43
CA PHE A 109 1.50 11.88 -17.22
C PHE A 109 1.55 13.24 -16.51
N ASP A 110 1.29 13.24 -15.20
CA ASP A 110 1.20 14.42 -14.36
C ASP A 110 0.08 15.42 -14.71
N LYS A 111 -0.94 14.98 -15.44
CA LYS A 111 -2.09 15.81 -15.81
C LYS A 111 -3.33 15.45 -15.02
N TYR A 112 -4.18 16.45 -14.81
CA TYR A 112 -5.41 16.31 -14.03
C TYR A 112 -6.63 16.02 -14.90
N LEU A 113 -7.56 15.23 -14.38
CA LEU A 113 -8.88 15.03 -14.96
C LEU A 113 -9.68 16.33 -14.81
N SER A 114 -10.07 16.90 -15.94
CA SER A 114 -10.81 18.14 -16.06
C SER A 114 -12.13 17.90 -16.77
N SER A 115 -13.15 18.66 -16.38
CA SER A 115 -14.45 18.72 -17.04
C SER A 115 -14.69 20.14 -17.52
N ASP A 116 -15.30 20.32 -18.68
CA ASP A 116 -15.80 21.61 -19.16
C ASP A 116 -17.28 21.79 -18.81
N LYS A 117 -17.78 23.03 -18.88
CA LYS A 117 -19.19 23.38 -18.66
C LYS A 117 -20.17 22.67 -19.61
N PHE A 118 -19.67 22.18 -20.74
CA PHE A 118 -20.44 21.41 -21.73
C PHE A 118 -20.35 19.90 -21.52
N GLY A 119 -19.71 19.44 -20.44
CA GLY A 119 -19.55 18.02 -20.11
C GLY A 119 -18.47 17.30 -20.92
N VAL A 120 -17.57 18.04 -21.57
CA VAL A 120 -16.41 17.45 -22.26
C VAL A 120 -15.31 17.19 -21.23
N ILE A 121 -14.73 15.99 -21.27
CA ILE A 121 -13.66 15.58 -20.35
C ILE A 121 -12.32 15.69 -21.05
N SER A 122 -11.36 16.27 -20.35
CA SER A 122 -9.98 16.40 -20.81
C SER A 122 -8.97 16.08 -19.71
N CYS A 123 -7.76 15.71 -20.12
CA CYS A 123 -6.58 15.53 -19.26
C CYS A 123 -5.38 16.28 -19.83
N GLU A 124 -5.46 17.61 -19.85
CA GLU A 124 -4.40 18.47 -20.38
C GLU A 124 -3.68 19.28 -19.30
N MET A 125 -4.40 19.70 -18.26
CA MET A 125 -3.90 20.66 -17.27
C MET A 125 -2.91 20.01 -16.29
N GLU A 126 -1.79 20.70 -16.05
CA GLU A 126 -0.77 20.34 -15.04
C GLU A 126 -1.05 20.94 -13.66
N ALA A 127 -2.02 21.85 -13.57
CA ALA A 127 -2.41 22.53 -12.35
C ALA A 127 -3.88 22.25 -12.00
N VAL A 128 -4.17 22.24 -10.69
CA VAL A 128 -5.54 22.08 -10.19
C VAL A 128 -6.25 23.42 -10.21
N GLY A 129 -7.29 23.54 -11.03
CA GLY A 129 -8.26 24.62 -11.01
C GLY A 129 -9.66 24.15 -10.62
N PRO A 130 -10.67 25.00 -10.82
CA PRO A 130 -12.07 24.63 -10.58
C PRO A 130 -12.54 23.45 -11.45
N ALA A 131 -12.12 23.42 -12.72
CA ALA A 131 -12.51 22.39 -13.70
C ALA A 131 -11.95 20.99 -13.35
N GLU A 132 -10.84 20.94 -12.63
CA GLU A 132 -10.16 19.73 -12.16
C GLU A 132 -10.62 19.28 -10.76
N SER A 133 -11.54 20.05 -10.16
CA SER A 133 -12.06 19.78 -8.82
C SER A 133 -13.38 18.99 -8.90
N TRP A 134 -13.42 17.85 -8.20
CA TRP A 134 -14.52 16.90 -8.24
C TRP A 134 -15.11 16.66 -6.85
N ASN A 135 -16.41 16.41 -6.79
CA ASN A 135 -17.04 15.90 -5.57
C ASN A 135 -17.36 14.42 -5.74
N VAL A 136 -16.92 13.59 -4.79
CA VAL A 136 -17.16 12.15 -4.80
C VAL A 136 -18.31 11.85 -3.85
N ILE A 137 -19.43 11.37 -4.40
CA ILE A 137 -20.66 11.07 -3.64
C ILE A 137 -20.80 9.57 -3.52
N LYS A 138 -20.86 9.05 -2.29
CA LYS A 138 -21.05 7.62 -2.05
C LYS A 138 -22.46 7.20 -2.44
N GLN A 139 -22.56 6.13 -3.21
CA GLN A 139 -23.81 5.47 -3.59
C GLN A 139 -23.84 4.02 -3.10
N LYS A 140 -25.02 3.38 -3.21
CA LYS A 140 -25.21 1.99 -2.78
C LYS A 140 -24.23 1.02 -3.46
N ASN A 141 -23.97 1.22 -4.76
CA ASN A 141 -23.18 0.30 -5.58
C ASN A 141 -21.78 0.84 -5.97
N GLY A 142 -21.38 1.98 -5.41
CA GLY A 142 -20.13 2.65 -5.80
C GLY A 142 -20.07 4.11 -5.40
N PHE A 143 -19.55 4.93 -6.30
CA PHE A 143 -19.33 6.37 -6.15
C PHE A 143 -19.75 7.10 -7.42
N ALA A 144 -20.45 8.22 -7.27
CA ALA A 144 -20.72 9.15 -8.35
C ALA A 144 -19.70 10.30 -8.31
N LEU A 145 -19.22 10.72 -9.47
CA LEU A 145 -18.26 11.82 -9.61
C LEU A 145 -18.98 13.04 -10.16
N GLN A 146 -19.00 14.12 -9.39
CA GLN A 146 -19.65 15.38 -9.77
C GLN A 146 -18.59 16.43 -10.10
N ASN A 147 -18.78 17.16 -11.20
CA ASN A 147 -17.93 18.29 -11.58
C ASN A 147 -18.25 19.56 -10.77
N TYR A 148 -17.48 20.63 -11.03
CA TYR A 148 -17.69 21.93 -10.40
C TYR A 148 -19.06 22.57 -10.71
N TRP A 149 -19.66 22.27 -11.86
CA TRP A 149 -20.97 22.80 -12.29
C TRP A 149 -22.17 21.99 -11.77
N GLY A 150 -21.93 20.91 -11.01
CA GLY A 150 -22.98 20.10 -10.42
C GLY A 150 -23.48 18.94 -11.29
N GLN A 151 -22.86 18.69 -12.45
CA GLN A 151 -23.16 17.57 -13.34
C GLN A 151 -22.29 16.36 -12.99
N TYR A 152 -22.76 15.17 -13.34
CA TYR A 152 -22.14 13.88 -13.05
C TYR A 152 -21.40 13.33 -14.26
N LEU A 153 -20.29 12.66 -13.99
CA LEU A 153 -19.56 11.85 -14.94
C LEU A 153 -20.43 10.65 -15.35
N SER A 154 -20.62 10.43 -16.63
CA SER A 154 -21.35 9.29 -17.19
C SER A 154 -20.47 8.55 -18.20
N TYR A 155 -20.64 7.24 -18.25
CA TYR A 155 -20.06 6.39 -19.28
C TYR A 155 -21.18 5.73 -20.08
N ASN A 156 -21.20 5.98 -21.40
CA ASN A 156 -22.16 5.38 -22.30
C ASN A 156 -21.48 4.93 -23.60
N ASP A 157 -21.61 3.64 -23.93
CA ASP A 157 -21.17 3.03 -25.19
C ASP A 157 -19.76 3.45 -25.66
N GLY A 158 -18.79 3.49 -24.74
CA GLY A 158 -17.39 3.83 -25.05
C GLY A 158 -17.06 5.31 -25.01
N THR A 159 -18.06 6.18 -24.80
CA THR A 159 -17.88 7.63 -24.65
C THR A 159 -18.03 8.05 -23.19
N ILE A 160 -17.15 8.92 -22.73
CA ILE A 160 -17.22 9.50 -21.39
C ILE A 160 -17.65 10.96 -21.55
N ARG A 161 -18.67 11.36 -20.80
CA ARG A 161 -19.16 12.74 -20.74
C ARG A 161 -19.51 13.12 -19.31
N CYS A 162 -19.67 14.41 -19.06
CA CYS A 162 -19.96 14.95 -17.75
C CYS A 162 -21.08 15.99 -17.83
N ASP A 163 -22.17 15.64 -18.49
CA ASP A 163 -23.36 16.47 -18.71
C ASP A 163 -24.63 15.91 -18.02
N SER A 164 -24.52 14.77 -17.33
CA SER A 164 -25.66 14.13 -16.68
C SER A 164 -26.05 14.86 -15.39
N GLU A 165 -27.33 15.14 -15.19
CA GLU A 165 -27.84 15.80 -13.97
C GLU A 165 -28.29 14.79 -12.91
N GLN A 166 -28.54 13.55 -13.31
CA GLN A 166 -29.06 12.50 -12.44
C GLN A 166 -28.08 11.35 -12.33
N ILE A 167 -28.08 10.72 -11.16
CA ILE A 167 -27.25 9.56 -10.89
C ILE A 167 -28.04 8.31 -11.29
N THR A 168 -27.72 7.75 -12.45
CA THR A 168 -28.18 6.43 -12.90
C THR A 168 -27.03 5.44 -12.83
N ASP A 169 -27.24 4.21 -13.29
CA ASP A 169 -26.21 3.16 -13.27
C ASP A 169 -24.97 3.51 -14.12
N ASN A 170 -25.15 4.36 -15.14
CA ASN A 170 -24.08 4.84 -16.01
C ASN A 170 -23.14 5.85 -15.33
N GLU A 171 -23.58 6.48 -14.23
CA GLU A 171 -22.82 7.47 -13.45
C GLU A 171 -22.19 6.88 -12.17
N VAL A 172 -22.38 5.57 -11.92
CA VAL A 172 -21.84 4.90 -10.72
C VAL A 172 -20.55 4.17 -11.05
N PHE A 173 -19.46 4.62 -10.42
CA PHE A 173 -18.11 4.07 -10.58
C PHE A 173 -17.67 3.34 -9.32
N GLN A 174 -16.85 2.31 -9.49
CA GLN A 174 -16.20 1.62 -8.39
C GLN A 174 -14.74 2.07 -8.32
N ILE A 175 -14.32 2.49 -7.13
CA ILE A 175 -12.95 2.95 -6.90
C ILE A 175 -12.25 1.91 -6.04
N LYS A 176 -11.13 1.39 -6.54
CA LYS A 176 -10.19 0.63 -5.71
C LYS A 176 -8.95 1.44 -5.44
N MET A 177 -8.38 1.27 -4.26
CA MET A 177 -7.16 1.93 -3.85
C MET A 177 -6.06 0.91 -3.65
N GLN A 178 -4.84 1.31 -3.97
CA GLN A 178 -3.66 0.56 -3.60
C GLN A 178 -3.48 0.69 -2.09
N ILE A 179 -3.56 -0.43 -1.39
CA ILE A 179 -3.12 -0.50 0.00
C ILE A 179 -1.60 -0.58 -0.02
N GLU A 180 -0.96 0.55 0.25
CA GLU A 180 0.30 0.48 0.98
C GLU A 180 -0.09 0.38 2.45
N LYS A 181 0.06 -0.81 3.06
CA LYS A 181 0.07 -0.85 4.53
C LYS A 181 1.28 -0.02 4.95
N LYS A 182 1.08 1.27 5.19
CA LYS A 182 1.92 2.02 6.10
C LYS A 182 1.63 1.40 7.46
N VAL A 183 2.33 0.31 7.74
CA VAL A 183 2.45 -0.18 9.11
C VAL A 183 2.87 1.06 9.88
N HIS A 184 2.01 1.52 10.78
CA HIS A 184 2.35 2.63 11.65
C HIS A 184 3.39 2.05 12.62
N VAL A 185 4.63 1.92 12.15
CA VAL A 185 5.74 1.37 12.91
C VAL A 185 5.91 2.36 14.05
N SER A 186 5.44 1.97 15.23
CA SER A 186 5.60 2.78 16.42
C SER A 186 7.08 3.14 16.56
N ALA A 187 7.39 4.34 17.06
CA ALA A 187 8.79 4.76 17.29
C ALA A 187 9.59 3.70 18.06
N VAL A 188 8.88 2.92 18.91
CA VAL A 188 9.38 1.77 19.67
C VAL A 188 9.86 0.63 18.76
N SER A 189 9.09 0.25 17.74
CA SER A 189 9.47 -0.83 16.82
C SER A 189 10.66 -0.45 15.92
N LEU A 190 10.74 0.81 15.46
CA LEU A 190 11.91 1.32 14.73
C LEU A 190 13.17 1.35 15.61
N GLU A 191 13.01 1.63 16.90
CA GLU A 191 14.12 1.59 17.85
C GLU A 191 14.57 0.15 18.11
N ILE A 192 13.65 -0.81 18.25
CA ILE A 192 13.98 -2.23 18.40
C ILE A 192 14.77 -2.76 17.18
N GLU A 193 14.33 -2.46 15.96
CA GLU A 193 15.05 -2.89 14.74
C GLU A 193 16.43 -2.24 14.60
N LYS A 194 16.57 -0.97 14.97
CA LYS A 194 17.86 -0.28 15.00
C LYS A 194 18.80 -0.93 16.01
N LEU A 195 18.29 -1.30 17.18
CA LEU A 195 19.05 -2.03 18.19
C LEU A 195 19.45 -3.43 17.67
N GLU A 196 18.54 -4.19 17.06
CA GLU A 196 18.86 -5.51 16.51
C GLU A 196 19.91 -5.44 15.39
N LYS A 197 19.85 -4.45 14.50
CA LYS A 197 20.86 -4.22 13.45
C LYS A 197 22.22 -3.83 14.03
N MET A 198 22.27 -2.94 15.04
CA MET A 198 23.51 -2.53 15.71
C MET A 198 24.17 -3.67 16.51
N HIS A 199 23.41 -4.67 16.95
CA HIS A 199 23.89 -5.71 17.85
C HIS A 199 24.07 -7.09 17.20
N SER A 200 24.08 -7.16 15.87
CA SER A 200 24.52 -8.35 15.11
C SER A 200 25.95 -8.82 15.46
N PHE A 201 26.73 -8.00 16.17
CA PHE A 201 27.98 -8.38 16.82
C PHE A 201 27.79 -8.74 18.31
N GLY A 202 27.22 -9.91 18.58
CA GLY A 202 27.79 -10.83 19.59
C GLY A 202 27.43 -10.71 21.08
N ARG A 203 26.15 -10.58 21.46
CA ARG A 203 25.72 -10.94 22.83
C ARG A 203 24.38 -11.69 22.87
N LYS A 204 24.38 -12.87 23.51
CA LYS A 204 23.18 -13.72 23.73
C LYS A 204 22.27 -13.24 24.87
N GLU A 205 22.79 -12.46 25.82
CA GLU A 205 22.01 -11.93 26.98
C GLU A 205 20.99 -10.84 26.59
N LEU A 206 20.99 -10.39 25.33
CA LEU A 206 20.19 -9.26 24.83
C LEU A 206 18.91 -9.67 24.10
N LEU A 207 18.80 -10.93 23.69
CA LEU A 207 17.59 -11.49 23.07
C LEU A 207 16.39 -11.49 24.02
N ASP A 208 16.61 -11.48 25.34
CA ASP A 208 15.52 -11.44 26.33
C ASP A 208 14.96 -10.02 26.51
N LEU A 209 15.75 -8.98 26.22
CA LEU A 209 15.32 -7.57 26.28
C LEU A 209 14.47 -7.14 25.08
N THR A 210 14.79 -7.66 23.88
CA THR A 210 14.01 -7.37 22.65
C THR A 210 12.69 -8.14 22.61
N ARG A 211 12.63 -9.34 23.22
CA ARG A 211 11.41 -10.16 23.29
C ARG A 211 10.37 -9.66 24.29
N ASN A 212 10.78 -8.87 25.28
CA ASN A 212 9.87 -8.38 26.33
C ASN A 212 9.16 -7.08 25.90
N VAL A 213 8.31 -7.21 24.87
CA VAL A 213 7.44 -6.14 24.35
C VAL A 213 6.29 -5.81 25.30
N ASP A 214 5.86 -6.81 26.08
CA ASP A 214 4.76 -6.67 27.05
C ASP A 214 5.11 -5.69 28.18
N GLY A 215 6.38 -5.68 28.62
CA GLY A 215 6.87 -4.71 29.60
C GLY A 215 6.78 -3.24 29.12
N LEU A 216 7.05 -2.98 27.83
CA LEU A 216 6.92 -1.62 27.27
C LEU A 216 5.46 -1.21 27.09
N ALA A 217 4.59 -2.15 26.71
CA ALA A 217 3.16 -1.88 26.61
C ALA A 217 2.56 -1.50 27.97
N LYS A 218 3.02 -2.16 29.05
CA LYS A 218 2.64 -1.82 30.43
C LYS A 218 3.18 -0.46 30.86
N ALA A 219 4.48 -0.20 30.63
CA ALA A 219 5.10 1.08 30.96
C ALA A 219 4.47 2.26 30.18
N LYS A 220 3.97 2.02 28.96
CA LYS A 220 3.22 3.02 28.18
C LYS A 220 1.87 3.34 28.81
N LYS A 221 1.14 2.33 29.30
CA LYS A 221 -0.14 2.53 30.01
C LYS A 221 0.06 3.28 31.34
N GLU A 222 1.19 3.04 31.99
CA GLU A 222 1.56 3.67 33.27
C GLU A 222 2.25 5.04 33.10
N GLY A 223 2.46 5.52 31.87
CA GLY A 223 3.11 6.81 31.59
C GLY A 223 4.63 6.83 31.81
N ARG A 224 5.23 5.69 32.14
CA ARG A 224 6.66 5.51 32.49
C ARG A 224 7.52 5.04 31.31
N LEU A 225 7.03 5.17 30.07
CA LEU A 225 7.68 4.62 28.88
C LEU A 225 9.13 5.10 28.70
N ASN A 226 9.39 6.39 28.94
CA ASN A 226 10.69 7.00 28.68
C ASN A 226 11.77 6.50 29.65
N GLU A 227 11.41 6.23 30.90
CA GLU A 227 12.35 5.68 31.89
C GLU A 227 12.71 4.23 31.54
N GLU A 228 11.74 3.43 31.13
CA GLU A 228 11.96 2.04 30.77
C GLU A 228 12.82 1.92 29.49
N LEU A 229 12.59 2.81 28.52
CA LEU A 229 13.46 2.91 27.33
C LEU A 229 14.89 3.35 27.70
N LEU A 230 15.04 4.27 28.65
CA LEU A 230 16.35 4.72 29.13
C LEU A 230 17.11 3.58 29.84
N ASN A 231 16.43 2.79 30.67
CA ASN A 231 17.00 1.63 31.34
C ASN A 231 17.51 0.60 30.32
N ARG A 232 16.75 0.35 29.25
CA ARG A 232 17.19 -0.54 28.16
C ARG A 232 18.43 0.00 27.46
N ARG A 233 18.48 1.30 27.15
CA ARG A 233 19.68 1.96 26.57
C ARG A 233 20.90 1.90 27.49
N ALA A 234 20.70 1.97 28.81
CA ALA A 234 21.79 1.87 29.78
C ALA A 234 22.40 0.45 29.80
N LEU A 235 21.55 -0.58 29.79
CA LEU A 235 21.98 -1.99 29.71
C LEU A 235 22.72 -2.33 28.41
N LEU A 236 22.52 -1.53 27.36
CA LEU A 236 23.12 -1.71 26.04
C LEU A 236 24.54 -1.12 25.90
N LYS A 237 24.97 -0.25 26.82
CA LYS A 237 26.33 0.33 26.73
C LYS A 237 27.37 -0.65 27.25
N PRO A 238 28.52 -0.82 26.56
CA PRO A 238 29.64 -1.55 27.11
C PRO A 238 30.20 -0.77 28.30
N ASP A 239 30.38 -1.49 29.42
CA ASP A 239 30.83 -1.03 30.75
C ASP A 239 32.23 -0.34 30.78
N LYS A 240 32.80 -0.05 29.61
CA LYS A 240 34.10 0.62 29.47
C LYS A 240 34.01 2.14 29.61
N PHE A 241 32.81 2.72 29.57
CA PHE A 241 32.58 4.18 29.61
C PHE A 241 31.69 4.65 30.76
N CYS A 242 31.39 3.79 31.73
CA CYS A 242 30.75 4.19 32.98
C CYS A 242 31.84 4.36 34.06
N LYS A 243 32.49 5.52 34.08
CA LYS A 243 33.27 6.03 35.21
C LYS A 243 32.73 7.39 35.61
#